data_AF-A0A966VW25-F1
#
_entry.id   AF-A0A966VW25-F1
#
_cell.length_a   1.000
_cell.length_b   1.000
_cell.length_c   1.000
_cell.angle_alpha   90.00
_cell.angle_beta   90.00
_cell.angle_gamma   90.00
#
_symmetry.space_group_name_H-M   'P 1'
#
loop_
_entity.id
_entity.type
_entity.pdbx_description
1 polymer ?
#
loop_
_entity_poly.entity_id
_entity_poly.type
_entity_poly.pdbx_seq_one_letter_code
_entity_poly.pdbx_strand_id
1 'polypeptide(L)' 'MKLSEVLIKPILTEKANAQQEKLRRFAFKVARKANKLEIKKAVESFYGVTVTNVNTS' A
#
# COMPACT_ATOMS: atom_id res chain seq x y z
N MET A 1 -3.36 12.57 8.99
CA MET A 1 -3.40 11.36 9.86
C MET A 1 -1.97 11.00 10.28
N LYS A 2 -1.72 10.27 11.38
CA LYS A 2 -0.33 9.81 11.65
C LYS A 2 0.02 8.70 10.65
N LEU A 3 1.27 8.67 10.14
CA LEU A 3 1.69 7.67 9.14
C LEU A 3 1.50 6.24 9.64
N SER A 4 1.72 5.99 10.94
CA SER A 4 1.53 4.69 11.59
C SER A 4 0.08 4.19 11.59
N GLU A 5 -0.90 5.05 11.34
CA GLU A 5 -2.32 4.68 11.33
C GLU A 5 -2.82 4.38 9.90
N VAL A 6 -2.03 4.72 8.87
CA VAL A 6 -2.43 4.62 7.47
C VAL A 6 -2.45 3.18 6.98
N LEU A 7 -1.39 2.42 7.26
CA LEU A 7 -1.25 1.02 6.86
C LEU A 7 -1.72 0.11 8.00
N ILE A 8 -2.78 -0.68 7.77
CA ILE A 8 -3.34 -1.58 8.79
C ILE A 8 -2.68 -2.95 8.71
N LYS A 9 -2.66 -3.57 7.52
CA LYS A 9 -2.01 -4.87 7.28
C LYS A 9 -1.80 -5.13 5.78
N PRO A 10 -0.79 -5.94 5.39
CA PRO A 10 -0.71 -6.45 4.02
C PRO A 10 -1.89 -7.39 3.71
N ILE A 11 -2.27 -7.46 2.43
CA ILE A 11 -3.28 -8.39 1.93
C ILE A 11 -2.56 -9.45 1.09
N LEU A 12 -2.56 -10.68 1.59
CA LEU A 12 -2.02 -11.84 0.89
C LEU A 12 -3.18 -12.69 0.38
N THR A 13 -3.29 -12.81 -0.93
CA THR A 13 -4.25 -13.66 -1.63
C THR A 13 -3.59 -14.17 -2.90
N GLU A 14 -4.12 -15.23 -3.51
CA GLU A 14 -3.63 -15.74 -4.79
C GLU A 14 -3.57 -14.64 -5.86
N LYS A 15 -4.61 -13.80 -5.91
CA LYS A 15 -4.67 -12.64 -6.81
C LYS A 15 -3.58 -11.62 -6.51
N ALA A 16 -3.35 -11.29 -5.25
CA ALA A 16 -2.32 -10.32 -4.85
C ALA A 16 -0.92 -10.86 -5.20
N ASN A 17 -0.65 -12.15 -4.95
CA ASN A 17 0.61 -12.79 -5.31
C ASN A 17 0.85 -12.77 -6.82
N ALA A 18 -0.16 -13.11 -7.63
CA ALA A 18 -0.07 -13.05 -9.08
C ALA A 18 0.22 -11.62 -9.60
N GLN A 19 -0.35 -10.60 -8.94
CA GLN A 19 -0.06 -9.19 -9.28
C GLN A 19 1.33 -8.74 -8.81
N GLN A 20 1.81 -9.24 -7.67
CA GLN A 20 3.15 -8.96 -7.18
C GLN A 20 4.21 -9.50 -8.15
N GLU A 21 4.07 -10.75 -8.58
CA GLU A 21 5.04 -11.41 -9.45
C GLU A 21 5.08 -10.76 -10.86
N LYS A 22 3.92 -10.53 -11.46
CA LYS A 22 3.83 -10.01 -12.84
C LYS A 22 4.04 -8.50 -12.94
N LEU A 23 3.58 -7.74 -11.95
CA LEU A 23 3.45 -6.28 -12.05
C LEU A 23 4.14 -5.52 -10.94
N ARG A 24 4.80 -6.20 -9.99
CA ARG A 24 5.40 -5.59 -8.78
C ARG A 24 4.39 -4.75 -7.98
N ARG A 25 3.14 -5.21 -7.93
CA ARG A 25 2.06 -4.53 -7.19
C ARG A 25 1.81 -5.22 -5.86
N PHE A 26 1.70 -4.44 -4.81
CA PHE A 26 1.42 -4.90 -3.47
C PHE A 26 0.06 -4.38 -3.00
N ALA A 27 -0.66 -5.19 -2.23
CA ALA A 27 -1.98 -4.85 -1.71
C ALA A 27 -1.92 -4.69 -0.19
N PHE A 28 -2.53 -3.63 0.31
CA PHE A 28 -2.60 -3.33 1.74
C PHE A 28 -4.03 -2.98 2.12
N LYS A 29 -4.44 -3.41 3.31
CA LYS A 29 -5.60 -2.84 4.00
C LYS A 29 -5.14 -1.54 4.64
N VAL A 30 -5.82 -0.45 4.30
CA VAL A 30 -5.52 0.90 4.76
C VAL A 30 -6.67 1.47 5.58
N ALA A 31 -6.41 2.52 6.34
CA ALA A 31 -7.46 3.22 7.05
C ALA A 31 -8.45 3.88 6.08
N ARG A 32 -9.76 3.80 6.38
CA ARG A 32 -10.83 4.35 5.53
C ARG A 32 -10.72 5.85 5.28
N LYS A 33 -10.08 6.60 6.19
CA LYS A 33 -9.89 8.05 6.08
C LYS A 33 -8.61 8.43 5.35
N ALA A 34 -7.74 7.47 5.02
CA ALA A 34 -6.46 7.75 4.39
C ALA A 34 -6.63 8.09 2.91
N ASN A 35 -5.88 9.10 2.44
CA ASN A 35 -5.83 9.45 1.03
C ASN A 35 -4.61 8.82 0.32
N LYS A 36 -4.57 8.91 -1.01
CA LYS A 36 -3.48 8.31 -1.83
C LYS A 36 -2.10 8.90 -1.53
N LEU A 37 -2.01 10.18 -1.17
CA LEU A 37 -0.74 10.84 -0.85
C LEU A 37 -0.19 10.35 0.49
N GLU A 38 -1.06 10.16 1.49
CA GLU A 38 -0.71 9.60 2.80
C GLU A 38 -0.28 8.14 2.66
N ILE A 39 -1.00 7.33 1.87
CA ILE A 39 -0.65 5.92 1.61
C ILE A 39 0.72 5.84 0.94
N LYS A 40 0.96 6.67 -0.08
CA LYS A 40 2.25 6.76 -0.76
C LYS A 40 3.37 7.04 0.25
N LYS A 41 3.25 8.13 1.01
CA LYS A 41 4.25 8.53 2.01
C LYS A 41 4.48 7.46 3.09
N ALA A 42 3.42 6.78 3.53
CA ALA A 42 3.54 5.73 4.54
C ALA A 42 4.33 4.53 4.00
N VAL A 43 4.03 4.06 2.80
CA VAL A 43 4.76 2.93 2.18
C VAL A 43 6.22 3.30 1.95
N GLU A 44 6.49 4.49 1.39
CA GLU A 44 7.85 4.96 1.14
C GLU A 44 8.64 5.09 2.46
N SER A 45 8.03 5.66 3.51
CA SER A 45 8.69 5.86 4.81
C SER A 45 8.94 4.57 5.59
N PHE A 46 8.02 3.59 5.56
CA PHE A 46 8.18 2.35 6.33
C PHE A 46 9.05 1.31 5.65
N TYR A 47 9.00 1.24 4.32
CA TYR A 47 9.71 0.22 3.56
C TYR A 47 10.94 0.75 2.82
N GLY A 48 11.18 2.07 2.82
CA GLY A 48 12.35 2.66 2.17
C GLY A 48 12.36 2.48 0.64
N VAL A 49 11.18 2.37 0.03
CA VAL A 49 11.00 2.15 -1.40
C VAL A 49 10.42 3.39 -2.09
N THR A 50 10.51 3.45 -3.42
CA THR A 50 9.86 4.50 -4.22
C THR A 50 8.55 3.98 -4.81
N VAL A 51 7.45 4.69 -4.57
CA VAL A 51 6.12 4.28 -5.06
C VAL A 51 5.78 5.03 -6.35
N THR A 52 5.55 4.28 -7.43
CA THR A 52 5.21 4.85 -8.74
C THR A 52 3.76 5.31 -8.81
N ASN A 53 2.81 4.51 -8.31
CA ASN A 53 1.38 4.84 -8.34
C ASN A 53 0.61 4.13 -7.21
N VAL A 54 -0.52 4.71 -6.80
CA VAL A 54 -1.44 4.18 -5.77
C VAL A 54 -2.87 4.14 -6.30
N ASN A 55 -3.49 2.95 -6.25
CA ASN A 55 -4.89 2.74 -6.57
C ASN A 55 -5.67 2.31 -5.32
N THR A 56 -6.89 2.82 -5.19
CA THR A 56 -7.82 2.51 -4.10
C THR A 56 -9.18 2.24 -4.70
N SER A 57 -9.94 1.30 -4.12
CA SER A 57 -11.32 0.97 -4.46
C SER A 57 -12.27 1.40 -3.36
#